data_AF-A0A841T6F7-F1
#
_entry.id   AF-A0A841T6F7-F1
#
_cell.length_a   1.000
_cell.length_b   1.000
_cell.length_c   1.000
_cell.angle_alpha   90.00
_cell.angle_beta   90.00
_cell.angle_gamma   90.00
#
_symmetry.space_group_name_H-M   'P 1'
#
loop_
_entity.id
_entity.type
_entity.pdbx_description
1 polymer ?
#
loop_
_entity_poly.entity_id
_entity_poly.type
_entity_poly.pdbx_seq_one_letter_code
_entity_poly.pdbx_strand_id
1 'polypeptide(L)' 'MSDIEFPDEFGQPLLRSGIADHVWRLKETDPEAFRAKVIAYFALCYPGWRVVRAQYPTIYLQDERGQKA' A
#
# COMPACT_ATOMS: atom_id res chain seq x y z
N MET A 1 -7.11 5.52 -21.83
CA MET A 1 -6.86 4.33 -21.00
C MET A 1 -7.62 4.58 -19.72
N SER A 2 -8.67 3.82 -19.45
CA SER A 2 -9.54 4.09 -18.31
C SER A 2 -8.81 3.75 -17.02
N ASP A 3 -8.47 4.77 -16.24
CA ASP A 3 -7.98 4.65 -14.88
C ASP A 3 -9.03 3.91 -14.05
N ILE A 4 -8.85 2.61 -13.88
CA ILE A 4 -9.67 1.84 -12.94
C ILE A 4 -9.23 2.32 -11.57
N GLU A 5 -9.99 3.22 -10.96
CA GLU A 5 -9.84 3.53 -9.55
C GLU A 5 -10.45 2.37 -8.77
N PHE A 6 -9.68 1.70 -7.91
CA PHE A 6 -10.26 0.75 -6.95
C PHE A 6 -10.61 1.56 -5.72
N PRO A 7 -11.88 1.94 -5.52
CA PRO A 7 -12.28 2.65 -4.33
C PRO A 7 -12.11 1.77 -3.09
N ASP A 8 -11.80 2.39 -1.96
CA ASP A 8 -11.99 1.78 -0.65
C ASP A 8 -13.50 1.58 -0.35
N GLU A 9 -13.82 1.10 0.85
CA GLU A 9 -15.20 0.91 1.32
C GLU A 9 -16.03 2.21 1.41
N PHE A 10 -15.39 3.38 1.25
CA PHE A 10 -15.99 4.72 1.25
C PHE A 10 -15.96 5.43 -0.11
N GLY A 11 -15.51 4.75 -1.19
CA GLY A 11 -15.44 5.37 -2.52
C GLY A 11 -14.15 6.14 -2.80
N GLN A 12 -13.18 6.15 -1.88
CA GLN A 12 -11.92 6.90 -2.04
C GLN A 12 -10.93 6.11 -2.91
N PRO A 13 -10.30 6.74 -3.91
CA PRO A 13 -9.38 6.06 -4.79
C PRO A 13 -8.13 5.60 -4.03
N LEU A 14 -7.85 4.28 -4.07
CA LEU A 14 -6.62 3.72 -3.54
C LEU A 14 -5.49 3.86 -4.55
N LEU A 15 -4.36 4.40 -4.11
CA LEU A 15 -3.13 4.42 -4.90
C LEU A 15 -2.54 3.02 -4.95
N ARG A 16 -2.16 2.59 -6.16
CA ARG A 16 -1.52 1.30 -6.40
C ARG A 16 -0.03 1.49 -6.60
N SER A 17 0.78 0.76 -5.86
CA SER A 17 2.24 0.77 -6.01
C SER A 17 2.81 -0.65 -6.01
N GLY A 18 4.03 -0.80 -6.51
CA GLY A 18 4.83 -2.01 -6.40
C GLY A 18 5.90 -1.90 -5.32
N ILE A 19 6.43 -3.06 -4.92
CA ILE A 19 7.67 -3.23 -4.16
C ILE A 19 8.47 -4.35 -4.82
N ALA A 20 9.78 -4.39 -4.59
CA ALA A 20 10.64 -5.40 -5.21
C ALA A 20 10.27 -6.84 -4.79
N ASP A 21 10.40 -7.80 -5.71
CA ASP A 21 10.10 -9.22 -5.49
C ASP A 21 10.77 -9.84 -4.26
N HIS A 22 12.02 -9.43 -3.97
CA HIS A 22 12.72 -9.94 -2.80
C HIS A 22 12.04 -9.52 -1.48
N VAL A 23 11.29 -8.41 -1.47
CA VAL A 23 10.46 -8.01 -0.34
C VAL A 23 9.21 -8.90 -0.28
N TRP A 24 8.58 -9.17 -1.43
CA TRP A 24 7.43 -10.09 -1.49
C TRP A 24 7.75 -11.50 -0.95
N ARG A 25 8.97 -12.01 -1.18
CA ARG A 25 9.42 -13.29 -0.60
C ARG A 25 9.40 -13.33 0.92
N LEU A 26 9.59 -12.17 1.58
CA LEU A 26 9.47 -12.09 3.04
C LEU A 26 8.04 -12.39 3.50
N LYS A 27 7.01 -12.15 2.68
CA LYS A 27 5.63 -12.44 3.05
C LYS A 27 5.39 -13.93 3.33
N GLU A 28 6.19 -14.82 2.72
CA GLU A 28 6.08 -16.27 2.90
C GLU A 28 6.91 -16.77 4.09
N THR A 29 8.07 -16.17 4.33
CA THR A 29 9.01 -16.63 5.38
C THR A 29 8.87 -15.88 6.71
N ASP A 30 8.60 -14.58 6.65
CA ASP A 30 8.48 -13.67 7.80
C ASP A 30 7.45 -12.56 7.51
N PRO A 31 6.15 -12.85 7.69
CA PRO A 31 5.07 -11.90 7.42
C PRO A 31 5.14 -10.62 8.26
N GLU A 32 5.70 -10.69 9.47
CA GLU A 32 5.85 -9.53 10.34
C GLU A 32 6.96 -8.60 9.83
N ALA A 33 8.12 -9.16 9.47
CA ALA A 33 9.19 -8.39 8.84
C ALA A 33 8.75 -7.81 7.48
N PHE A 34 7.96 -8.56 6.69
CA PHE A 34 7.34 -8.04 5.48
C PHE A 34 6.50 -6.79 5.78
N ARG A 35 5.57 -6.89 6.74
CA ARG A 35 4.69 -5.78 7.13
C ARG A 35 5.51 -4.56 7.59
N ALA A 36 6.47 -4.75 8.49
CA ALA A 36 7.30 -3.68 9.01
C ALA A 36 8.10 -2.98 7.89
N LYS A 37 8.71 -3.76 6.99
CA LYS A 37 9.51 -3.24 5.87
C LYS A 37 8.66 -2.48 4.87
N VAL A 38 7.48 -2.99 4.52
CA VAL A 38 6.54 -2.33 3.61
C VAL A 38 6.06 -1.01 4.19
N ILE A 39 5.63 -1.00 5.46
CA ILE A 39 5.20 0.23 6.13
C ILE A 39 6.33 1.27 6.16
N ALA A 40 7.54 0.88 6.57
CA ALA A 40 8.69 1.78 6.63
C ALA A 40 9.06 2.33 5.24
N TYR A 41 9.03 1.49 4.21
CA TYR A 41 9.31 1.90 2.83
C TYR A 41 8.31 2.96 2.34
N PHE A 42 7.00 2.71 2.52
CA PHE A 42 5.98 3.65 2.05
C PHE A 42 5.87 4.90 2.91
N ALA A 43 6.15 4.83 4.21
CA ALA A 43 6.19 6.02 5.07
C ALA A 43 7.27 7.03 4.63
N LEU A 44 8.38 6.54 4.08
CA LEU A 44 9.45 7.40 3.54
C LEU A 44 9.09 7.98 2.17
N CYS A 45 8.56 7.16 1.26
CA CYS A 45 8.27 7.59 -0.11
C CYS A 45 6.96 8.39 -0.22
N TYR A 46 5.99 8.13 0.65
CA TYR A 46 4.65 8.70 0.61
C TYR A 46 4.20 9.22 1.98
N PRO A 47 4.76 10.35 2.46
CA PRO A 47 4.28 10.98 3.68
C PRO A 47 2.78 11.31 3.60
N GLY A 48 2.01 10.94 4.63
CA GLY A 48 0.56 11.14 4.68
C GLY A 48 -0.26 10.07 3.94
N TRP A 49 0.38 9.00 3.47
CA TRP A 49 -0.30 7.83 2.93
C TRP A 49 -0.13 6.62 3.86
N ARG A 50 -1.14 5.77 3.90
CA ARG A 50 -1.15 4.55 4.71
C ARG A 50 -1.33 3.30 3.86
N VAL A 51 -0.52 2.28 4.14
CA VAL A 51 -0.71 0.95 3.55
C VAL A 51 -1.95 0.30 4.15
N VAL A 52 -2.96 0.07 3.31
CA VAL A 52 -4.24 -0.54 3.73
C VAL A 52 -4.36 -1.99 3.29
N ARG A 53 -3.73 -2.37 2.17
CA ARG A 53 -3.79 -3.74 1.64
C ARG A 53 -2.53 -4.09 0.87
N ALA A 54 -2.11 -5.35 0.99
CA ALA A 54 -1.05 -5.94 0.18
C ALA A 54 -1.61 -7.18 -0.55
N GLN A 55 -1.65 -7.14 -1.87
CA GLN A 55 -2.07 -8.26 -2.72
C GLN A 55 -1.13 -8.36 -3.91
N TYR A 56 -0.28 -9.39 -3.93
CA TYR A 56 0.74 -9.57 -4.96
C TYR A 56 0.17 -9.39 -6.38
N PRO A 57 0.80 -8.57 -7.25
CA PRO A 57 2.04 -7.80 -7.04
C PRO A 57 1.84 -6.35 -6.51
N THR A 58 0.62 -5.99 -6.11
CA THR A 58 0.19 -4.62 -5.79
C THR A 58 0.11 -4.34 -4.28
N ILE A 59 0.60 -3.17 -3.89
CA ILE A 59 0.35 -2.55 -2.59
C ILE A 59 -0.65 -1.41 -2.78
N TYR A 60 -1.67 -1.37 -1.92
CA TYR A 60 -2.69 -0.34 -1.91
C TYR A 60 -2.44 0.63 -0.77
N LEU A 61 -2.42 1.90 -1.13
CA LEU A 61 -2.21 3.03 -0.23
C LEU A 61 -3.47 3.89 -0.20
N GLN A 62 -3.87 4.32 0.99
CA GLN A 62 -4.92 5.30 1.21
C GLN A 62 -4.30 6.65 1.54
N ASP A 63 -4.83 7.71 0.95
CA ASP A 63 -4.41 9.08 1.26
C ASP A 63 -5.08 9.54 2.56
N GLU A 64 -4.30 9.70 3.63
CA GLU A 64 -4.80 10.21 4.91
C GLU A 64 -4.82 11.75 4.94
N ARG A 65 -4.24 12.44 3.95
CA ARG A 65 -4.22 13.91 3.88
C ARG A 65 -5.59 14.50 3.53
N GLY A 66 -6.43 13.70 2.87
CA GLY A 66 -7.76 14.09 2.39
C GLY A 66 -8.93 13.70 3.32
N GLN A 67 -8.70 12.86 4.33
CA GLN A 67 -9.72 12.56 5.33
C GLN A 67 -9.87 13.76 6.27
N LYS A 68 -10.80 14.67 5.94
CA LYS A 68 -11.38 15.57 6.93
C LYS A 68 -12.16 14.71 7.93
N ALA A 69 -11.79 14.84 9.21
CA ALA A 69 -12.52 14.31 10.36
C ALA A 69 -13.98 14.79 10.40
#